data_AF-A0A6G3UNJ0-F1
#
_entry.id   AF-A0A6G3UNJ0-F1
#
_cell.length_a   1.000
_cell.length_b   1.000
_cell.length_c   1.000
_cell.angle_alpha   90.00
_cell.angle_beta   90.00
_cell.angle_gamma   90.00
#
_symmetry.space_group_name_H-M   'P 1'
#
loop_
_entity.id
_entity.type
_entity.pdbx_description
1 polymer ?
#
loop_
_entity_poly.entity_id
_entity_poly.type
_entity_poly.pdbx_seq_one_letter_code
_entity_poly.pdbx_strand_id
1 'polypeptide(L)' 'MPTFDAVAANRATRPGTRFAVVDPATGEPFDEAPDMRPEELDAVVGRAHRAWPGWRADAAAR' A
#
# COMPACT_ATOMS: atom_id res chain seq x y z
N MET A 1 -1.54 1.07 30.81
CA MET A 1 -1.17 0.76 29.42
C MET A 1 -1.97 1.70 28.54
N PRO A 2 -1.34 2.61 27.77
CA PRO A 2 -2.10 3.32 26.76
C PRO A 2 -2.59 2.29 25.75
N THR A 3 -3.90 2.28 25.54
CA THR A 3 -4.59 1.49 24.53
C THR A 3 -4.02 1.89 23.17
N PHE A 4 -3.58 0.93 22.37
CA PHE A 4 -3.37 1.16 20.94
C PHE A 4 -4.74 1.48 20.35
N ASP A 5 -5.05 2.77 20.25
CA ASP A 5 -6.31 3.21 19.64
C ASP A 5 -6.27 2.83 18.16
N ALA A 6 -7.15 1.89 17.85
CA ALA A 6 -7.59 1.46 16.53
C ALA A 6 -6.47 1.03 15.55
N VAL A 7 -6.32 -0.29 15.44
CA VAL A 7 -6.27 -0.93 14.11
C VAL A 7 -7.30 -0.19 13.25
N ALA A 8 -6.81 0.66 12.33
CA ALA A 8 -7.63 1.57 11.56
C ALA A 8 -8.81 0.79 10.99
N ALA A 9 -9.99 1.11 11.52
CA ALA A 9 -11.22 0.44 11.16
C ALA A 9 -11.40 0.57 9.65
N ASN A 10 -11.53 -0.58 8.99
CA ASN A 10 -11.96 -0.76 7.62
C ASN A 10 -13.31 -0.03 7.39
N ARG A 11 -13.24 1.29 7.18
CA ARG A 11 -14.33 2.13 6.71
C ARG A 11 -13.97 2.54 5.30
N ALA A 12 -14.91 2.36 4.38
CA ALA A 12 -14.74 2.69 2.97
C ALA A 12 -14.17 4.10 2.78
N THR A 13 -12.88 4.15 2.50
CA THR A 13 -12.10 5.35 2.22
C THR A 13 -12.23 5.70 0.75
N ARG A 14 -12.36 7.00 0.46
CA ARG A 14 -12.58 7.51 -0.90
C ARG A 14 -11.32 7.28 -1.75
N PRO A 15 -11.45 7.07 -3.08
CA PRO A 15 -10.30 7.02 -3.97
C PRO A 15 -9.39 8.24 -3.78
N GLY A 16 -8.07 8.03 -3.66
CA GLY A 16 -7.09 9.10 -3.44
C GLY A 16 -6.90 9.53 -1.98
N THR A 17 -7.36 8.74 -1.01
CA THR A 17 -7.04 8.97 0.41
C THR A 17 -5.70 8.34 0.79
N ARG A 18 -5.00 8.96 1.74
CA ARG A 18 -3.75 8.47 2.33
C ARG A 18 -3.96 8.27 3.83
N PHE A 19 -3.21 7.38 4.45
CA PHE A 19 -3.19 7.20 5.90
C PHE A 19 -1.82 7.58 6.46
N ALA A 20 -1.82 8.20 7.64
CA ALA A 20 -0.59 8.57 8.32
C ALA A 20 0.16 7.32 8.80
N VAL A 21 1.46 7.27 8.53
CA VAL A 21 2.37 6.30 9.11
C VAL A 21 2.91 6.90 10.41
N VAL A 22 2.71 6.17 11.50
CA VAL A 22 3.04 6.63 12.86
C VAL A 22 4.32 5.97 13.34
N ASP A 23 5.21 6.76 13.94
CA ASP A 23 6.38 6.27 14.63
C ASP A 23 5.96 5.54 15.92
N PRO A 24 6.23 4.23 16.06
CA PRO A 24 5.80 3.48 17.24
C PRO A 24 6.49 3.92 18.54
N ALA A 25 7.63 4.60 18.48
CA ALA A 25 8.36 5.06 19.66
C ALA A 25 7.79 6.37 20.25
N THR A 26 7.21 7.22 19.40
CA THR A 26 6.75 8.56 19.78
C THR A 26 5.23 8.75 19.65
N GLY A 27 4.57 7.94 18.82
CA GLY A 27 3.16 8.10 18.48
C GLY A 27 2.90 9.22 17.47
N GLU A 28 3.94 9.86 16.93
CA GLU A 28 3.81 10.98 16.01
C GLU A 28 3.78 10.51 14.54
N PRO A 29 2.99 11.15 13.67
CA PRO A 29 3.00 10.87 12.24
C PRO A 29 4.31 11.37 11.60
N PHE A 30 4.96 10.53 10.79
CA PHE A 30 6.19 10.91 10.08
C PHE A 30 6.07 10.84 8.55
N ASP A 31 5.07 10.14 8.02
CA ASP A 31 4.81 10.04 6.58
C ASP A 31 3.34 9.68 6.32
N GLU A 32 2.96 9.60 5.05
CA GLU A 32 1.66 9.15 4.59
C GLU A 32 1.80 8.06 3.54
N ALA A 33 0.96 7.02 3.61
CA ALA A 33 0.89 5.95 2.62
C ALA A 33 -0.44 6.00 1.84
N PRO A 34 -0.46 5.62 0.55
CA PRO A 34 -1.71 5.51 -0.20
C PRO A 34 -2.65 4.46 0.40
N ASP A 35 -3.92 4.79 0.54
CA ASP A 35 -4.96 3.84 0.92
C ASP A 35 -5.59 3.22 -0.33
N MET A 36 -4.88 2.26 -0.93
CA MET A 36 -5.27 1.65 -2.21
C MET A 36 -6.54 0.82 -2.08
N ARG A 37 -7.48 1.05 -3.00
CA ARG A 37 -8.70 0.24 -3.14
C ARG A 37 -8.41 -1.09 -3.84
N PRO A 38 -9.23 -2.14 -3.61
CA PRO A 38 -9.07 -3.43 -4.28
C PRO A 38 -8.97 -3.32 -5.81
N GLU A 39 -9.76 -2.44 -6.43
CA GLU A 39 -9.77 -2.25 -7.88
C GLU A 39 -8.45 -1.63 -8.40
N GLU A 40 -7.84 -0.75 -7.60
CA GLU A 40 -6.54 -0.15 -7.89
C GLU A 40 -5.42 -1.19 -7.77
N LEU A 41 -5.50 -2.05 -6.76
CA LEU A 41 -4.60 -3.20 -6.59
C LEU A 41 -4.72 -4.17 -7.77
N ASP A 42 -5.93 -4.52 -8.18
CA ASP A 42 -6.18 -5.40 -9.32
C ASP A 42 -5.57 -4.81 -10.61
N ALA A 43 -5.68 -3.49 -10.81
CA ALA A 43 -5.06 -2.82 -11.95
C ALA A 43 -3.52 -2.90 -11.91
N VAL A 44 -2.90 -2.78 -10.72
CA VAL A 44 -1.45 -2.94 -10.53
C VAL A 44 -1.03 -4.38 -10.84
N VAL A 45 -1.72 -5.36 -10.26
CA VAL A 45 -1.45 -6.79 -10.47
C VAL A 45 -1.60 -7.15 -11.95
N GLY A 46 -2.64 -6.63 -12.62
CA GLY A 46 -2.83 -6.81 -14.05
C GLY A 46 -1.69 -6.24 -14.90
N ARG A 47 -1.11 -5.09 -14.53
CA ARG A 47 0.08 -4.53 -15.19
C ARG A 47 1.31 -5.41 -14.97
N ALA A 48 1.51 -5.87 -13.74
CA ALA A 48 2.64 -6.75 -13.39
C ALA A 48 2.60 -8.06 -14.20
N HIS A 49 1.43 -8.71 -14.29
CA HIS A 49 1.23 -9.90 -15.10
C HIS A 49 1.61 -9.69 -16.58
N ARG A 50 1.27 -8.53 -17.15
CA ARG A 50 1.62 -8.20 -18.54
C ARG A 50 3.11 -7.97 -18.75
N ALA A 51 3.79 -7.38 -17.76
CA ALA A 51 5.23 -7.11 -17.83
C ALA A 51 6.08 -8.38 -17.62
N TRP A 52 5.58 -9.33 -16.83
CA TRP A 52 6.34 -10.51 -16.40
C TRP A 52 6.99 -11.32 -17.52
N PRO A 53 6.31 -11.66 -18.65
CA PRO A 53 6.96 -12.41 -19.72
C PRO A 53 8.20 -11.71 -20.29
N GLY A 54 8.16 -10.38 -20.39
CA GLY A 54 9.29 -9.57 -20.84
C GLY A 54 10.45 -9.62 -19.86
N TRP A 55 10.19 -9.40 -18.57
CA TRP A 55 11.21 -9.48 -17.52
C TRP A 55 11.82 -10.88 -17.40
N ARG A 56 11.01 -11.93 -17.53
CA ARG A 56 11.50 -13.32 -17.49
C ARG A 56 12.44 -13.64 -18.66
N ALA A 57 12.15 -13.08 -19.83
CA ALA A 57 12.96 -13.27 -21.03
C ALA A 57 14.25 -12.44 -21.01
N ASP A 58 14.27 -11.34 -20.25
CA ASP A 58 15.45 -10.49 -20.09
C ASP A 58 16.58 -11.23 -19.37
N ALA A 59 17.72 -11.37 -20.04
CA ALA A 59 18.90 -12.03 -19.50
C ALA A 59 19.66 -11.16 -18.50
N ALA A 60 19.52 -9.83 -18.57
CA ALA A 60 20.14 -8.89 -17.63
C ALA A 60 19.37 -8.79 -16.30
N ALA A 61 18.13 -9.30 -16.26
CA ALA A 61 17.27 -9.27 -15.09
C ALA A 61 17.36 -10.53 -14.20
N ARG A 62 18.26 -11.48 -14.51
CA ARG A 62 18.47 -12.73 -13.75
C ARG A 62 19.66 -12.67 -12.82
#